data_AF-A0A066Z865-F1
#
_entry.id   AF-A0A066Z865-F1
#
_cell.length_a   1.000
_cell.length_b   1.000
_cell.length_c   1.000
_cell.angle_alpha   90.00
_cell.angle_beta   90.00
_cell.angle_gamma   90.00
#
_symmetry.space_group_name_H-M   'P 1'
#
loop_
_entity.id
_entity.type
_entity.pdbx_description
1 polymer ?
#
loop_
_entity_poly.entity_id
_entity_poly.type
_entity_poly.pdbx_seq_one_letter_code
_entity_poly.pdbx_strand_id
1 'polypeptide(L)'
;MSDIATAPTGSTTAGPGPVSTADTALVRRRIRRWLWLFIVCLALSGLTAFPLQTETALLVRAMNRSGLGDALPALDAWVSRVGDGVADGYGRHPFLAYGTDWLAFAHLVIAVAFWGPLRDPVRNVWVIRWAMIACGGVIPLALICGPLRGIPLFWQFVDMSFGVFGVVPLLIVHRLIRALEWDQAVRTHHDFARVVPSP
;
A
#
# COMPACT_ATOMS: atom_id res chain seq x y z
N MET A 1 14.55 40.13 62.33
CA MET A 1 14.35 40.00 60.87
C MET A 1 15.24 38.87 60.40
N SER A 2 14.71 37.64 60.42
CA SER A 2 15.42 36.44 59.96
C SER A 2 14.40 35.53 59.29
N ASP A 3 14.27 35.65 57.98
CA ASP A 3 13.59 34.69 57.13
C ASP A 3 14.57 34.28 56.04
N ILE A 4 15.22 33.14 56.22
CA ILE A 4 15.91 32.42 55.14
C ILE A 4 14.87 31.47 54.57
N ALA A 5 14.29 31.87 53.43
CA ALA A 5 13.34 31.06 52.69
C ALA A 5 14.04 29.85 52.07
N THR A 6 13.59 28.66 52.48
CA THR A 6 13.92 27.36 51.92
C THR A 6 13.47 27.26 50.46
N ALA A 7 14.36 26.80 49.58
CA ALA A 7 14.08 26.56 48.17
C ALA A 7 13.05 25.43 47.94
N PRO A 8 12.27 25.45 46.84
CA PRO A 8 11.71 24.25 46.27
C PRO A 8 12.51 23.82 45.02
N THR A 9 13.32 22.78 45.18
CA THR A 9 13.85 21.95 44.09
C THR A 9 12.72 21.09 43.53
N GLY A 10 12.06 21.58 42.49
CA GLY A 10 11.04 20.86 41.73
C GLY A 10 11.39 20.76 40.26
N SER A 11 12.45 20.04 39.90
CA SER A 11 12.79 19.75 38.50
C SER A 11 11.82 18.70 37.93
N THR A 12 10.69 19.14 37.41
CA THR A 12 9.77 18.30 36.63
C THR A 12 10.22 18.27 35.18
N THR A 13 11.33 17.59 34.91
CA THR A 13 11.77 17.24 33.55
C THR A 13 11.87 15.72 33.41
N ALA A 14 10.82 15.02 33.80
CA ALA A 14 10.64 13.64 33.36
C ALA A 14 10.16 13.70 31.91
N GLY A 15 11.11 13.62 30.96
CA GLY A 15 10.78 13.37 29.56
C GLY A 15 9.92 12.10 29.43
N PRO A 16 9.14 11.96 28.34
CA PRO A 16 8.25 10.81 28.18
C PRO A 16 9.05 9.52 28.36
N GLY A 17 8.66 8.72 29.36
CA GLY A 17 9.33 7.46 29.69
C GLY A 17 9.27 6.46 28.51
N PRO A 18 10.17 5.47 28.49
CA PRO A 18 10.21 4.47 27.42
C PRO A 18 8.85 3.77 27.27
N VAL A 19 8.45 3.58 26.02
CA VAL A 19 7.16 2.95 25.64
C VAL A 19 7.10 1.54 26.23
N SER A 20 5.93 1.08 26.72
CA SER A 20 5.85 -0.25 27.32
C SER A 20 5.97 -1.37 26.26
N THR A 21 6.37 -2.58 26.67
CA THR A 21 6.41 -3.74 25.75
C THR A 21 5.04 -4.08 25.15
N ALA A 22 3.97 -3.82 25.90
CA ALA A 22 2.59 -3.96 25.44
C ALA A 22 2.26 -2.99 24.30
N ASP A 23 2.69 -1.73 24.42
CA ASP A 23 2.50 -0.71 23.38
C ASP A 23 3.25 -1.07 22.10
N THR A 24 4.49 -1.57 22.20
CA THR A 24 5.26 -2.08 21.05
C THR A 24 4.52 -3.22 20.34
N ALA A 25 3.91 -4.14 21.09
CA ALA A 25 3.14 -5.23 20.54
C ALA A 25 1.86 -4.75 19.82
N LEU A 26 1.16 -3.74 20.36
CA LEU A 26 0.00 -3.11 19.74
C LEU A 26 0.38 -2.42 18.42
N VAL A 27 1.48 -1.67 18.39
CA VAL A 27 2.01 -1.04 17.17
C VAL A 27 2.34 -2.08 16.11
N ARG A 28 3.02 -3.18 16.49
CA ARG A 28 3.33 -4.29 15.56
C ARG A 28 2.06 -4.95 15.00
N ARG A 29 1.02 -5.16 15.81
CA ARG A 29 -0.28 -5.67 15.34
C ARG A 29 -0.96 -4.70 14.37
N ARG A 30 -0.89 -3.39 14.62
CA ARG A 30 -1.40 -2.36 13.71
C ARG A 30 -0.66 -2.38 12.36
N ILE A 31 0.67 -2.46 12.38
CA ILE A 31 1.48 -2.61 11.15
C ILE A 31 1.03 -3.84 10.36
N ARG A 32 0.93 -5.01 11.01
CA ARG A 32 0.52 -6.25 10.34
C ARG A 32 -0.88 -6.16 9.71
N ARG A 33 -1.85 -5.51 10.38
CA ARG A 33 -3.20 -5.32 9.83
C ARG A 33 -3.17 -4.47 8.55
N TRP A 34 -2.44 -3.35 8.56
CA TRP A 34 -2.31 -2.49 7.38
C TRP A 34 -1.57 -3.18 6.25
N LEU A 35 -0.52 -3.95 6.56
CA LEU A 35 0.19 -4.76 5.57
C LEU A 35 -0.71 -5.83 4.96
N TRP A 36 -1.48 -6.57 5.77
CA TRP A 36 -2.43 -7.55 5.25
C TRP A 36 -3.50 -6.92 4.36
N LEU A 37 -4.05 -5.77 4.75
CA LEU A 37 -4.98 -5.03 3.91
C LEU A 37 -4.35 -4.71 2.55
N PHE A 38 -3.13 -4.16 2.54
CA PHE A 38 -2.43 -3.85 1.30
C PHE A 38 -2.16 -5.10 0.45
N ILE A 39 -1.65 -6.18 1.06
CA ILE A 39 -1.34 -7.45 0.40
C ILE A 39 -2.59 -8.06 -0.24
N VAL A 40 -3.72 -8.08 0.48
CA VAL A 40 -4.97 -8.62 -0.02
C VAL A 40 -5.48 -7.78 -1.18
N CYS A 41 -5.50 -6.45 -1.06
CA CYS A 41 -5.91 -5.59 -2.17
C CYS A 41 -5.02 -5.75 -3.40
N LEU A 42 -3.70 -5.82 -3.22
CA LEU A 42 -2.72 -6.05 -4.29
C LEU A 42 -2.92 -7.40 -4.98
N ALA A 43 -3.12 -8.46 -4.20
CA ALA A 43 -3.34 -9.80 -4.74
C ALA A 43 -4.66 -9.87 -5.50
N LEU A 44 -5.74 -9.33 -4.92
CA LEU A 44 -7.05 -9.29 -5.58
C LEU A 44 -7.00 -8.47 -6.88
N SER A 45 -6.34 -7.31 -6.90
CA SER A 45 -6.19 -6.52 -8.12
C SER A 45 -5.35 -7.22 -9.20
N GLY A 46 -4.45 -8.12 -8.82
CA GLY A 46 -3.72 -8.95 -9.77
C GLY A 46 -4.54 -10.13 -10.27
N LEU A 47 -5.32 -10.76 -9.40
CA LEU A 47 -6.13 -11.94 -9.71
C LEU A 47 -7.24 -11.65 -10.74
N THR A 48 -7.75 -10.42 -10.82
CA THR A 48 -8.72 -9.98 -11.85
C THR A 48 -8.18 -10.12 -13.27
N ALA A 49 -6.86 -10.19 -13.47
CA ALA A 49 -6.26 -10.40 -14.78
C ALA A 49 -6.45 -11.83 -15.31
N PHE A 50 -6.74 -12.84 -14.45
CA PHE A 50 -7.03 -14.20 -14.90
C PHE A 50 -8.40 -14.31 -15.61
N PRO A 51 -9.53 -13.92 -14.97
CA PRO A 51 -10.84 -13.97 -15.61
C PRO A 51 -11.18 -12.70 -16.40
N LEU A 52 -10.19 -11.97 -16.94
CA LEU A 52 -10.38 -10.63 -17.50
C LEU A 52 -11.52 -10.56 -18.53
N GLN A 53 -11.62 -11.54 -19.44
CA GLN A 53 -12.70 -11.60 -20.43
C GLN A 53 -14.08 -11.77 -19.80
N THR A 54 -14.18 -12.58 -18.74
CA THR A 54 -15.45 -12.78 -18.04
C THR A 54 -15.84 -11.53 -17.26
N GLU A 55 -14.87 -10.90 -16.58
CA GLU A 55 -15.10 -9.67 -15.81
C GLU A 55 -15.51 -8.50 -16.71
N THR A 56 -14.86 -8.30 -17.86
CA THR A 56 -15.25 -7.25 -18.81
C THR A 56 -16.63 -7.53 -19.41
N ALA A 57 -16.96 -8.78 -19.73
CA ALA A 57 -18.30 -9.14 -20.20
C ALA A 57 -19.37 -8.91 -19.12
N LEU A 58 -19.08 -9.19 -17.85
CA LEU A 58 -19.97 -8.90 -16.73
C LEU A 58 -20.14 -7.38 -16.55
N LEU A 59 -19.07 -6.60 -16.68
CA LEU A 59 -19.10 -5.15 -16.57
C LEU A 59 -19.98 -4.51 -17.66
N VAL A 60 -19.84 -4.94 -18.93
CA VAL A 60 -20.72 -4.49 -20.03
C VAL A 60 -22.17 -4.82 -19.73
N ARG A 61 -22.48 -6.05 -19.28
CA ARG A 61 -23.85 -6.44 -18.93
C ARG A 61 -24.41 -5.63 -17.76
N ALA A 62 -23.60 -5.32 -16.76
CA ALA A 62 -23.99 -4.51 -15.62
C ALA A 62 -24.29 -3.06 -16.04
N MET A 63 -23.46 -2.49 -16.91
CA MET A 63 -23.67 -1.15 -17.47
C MET A 63 -25.03 -1.07 -18.19
N ASN A 64 -25.29 -2.02 -19.11
CA ASN A 64 -26.54 -2.09 -19.87
C ASN A 64 -27.78 -2.25 -18.99
N ARG A 65 -27.69 -2.98 -17.87
CA ARG A 65 -28.82 -3.21 -16.96
C ARG A 65 -29.09 -2.04 -16.01
N SER A 66 -28.06 -1.28 -15.67
CA SER A 66 -28.15 -0.23 -14.67
C SER A 66 -28.71 1.09 -15.21
N GLY A 67 -28.80 1.24 -16.54
CA GLY A 67 -29.17 2.50 -17.18
C GLY A 67 -28.10 3.59 -17.07
N LEU A 68 -26.93 3.31 -16.47
CA LEU A 68 -25.82 4.26 -16.41
C LEU A 68 -25.26 4.63 -17.78
N GLY A 69 -25.49 3.80 -18.80
CA GLY A 69 -25.04 4.05 -20.16
C GLY A 69 -25.55 5.38 -20.73
N ASP A 70 -26.81 5.72 -20.43
CA ASP A 70 -27.42 6.98 -20.87
C ASP A 70 -26.85 8.20 -20.12
N ALA A 71 -26.49 8.01 -18.85
CA ALA A 71 -25.91 9.07 -18.02
C ALA A 71 -24.42 9.32 -18.31
N LEU A 72 -23.68 8.28 -18.71
CA LEU A 72 -22.23 8.32 -18.96
C LEU A 72 -21.89 7.68 -20.32
N PRO A 73 -22.32 8.29 -21.44
CA PRO A 73 -22.19 7.68 -22.78
C PRO A 73 -20.73 7.42 -23.19
N ALA A 74 -19.80 8.25 -22.74
CA ALA A 74 -18.37 8.06 -23.00
C ALA A 74 -17.79 6.84 -22.26
N LEU A 75 -18.27 6.57 -21.04
CA LEU A 75 -17.86 5.41 -20.25
C LEU A 75 -18.46 4.13 -20.85
N ASP A 76 -19.72 4.17 -21.26
CA ASP A 76 -20.41 3.07 -21.90
C ASP A 76 -19.74 2.63 -23.20
N ALA A 77 -19.47 3.60 -24.08
CA ALA A 77 -18.75 3.36 -25.33
C ALA A 77 -17.35 2.77 -25.08
N TRP A 78 -16.65 3.25 -24.04
CA TRP A 78 -15.33 2.74 -23.68
C TRP A 78 -15.39 1.31 -23.13
N VAL A 79 -16.28 1.02 -22.18
CA VAL A 79 -16.46 -0.30 -21.58
C VAL A 79 -16.87 -1.32 -22.64
N SER A 80 -17.79 -0.97 -23.52
CA SER A 80 -18.21 -1.82 -24.65
C SER A 80 -17.04 -2.10 -25.60
N ARG A 81 -16.29 -1.06 -26.00
CA ARG A 81 -15.09 -1.21 -26.86
C ARG A 81 -14.05 -2.13 -26.24
N VAL A 82 -13.79 -2.00 -24.95
CA VAL A 82 -12.83 -2.86 -24.23
C VAL A 82 -13.35 -4.29 -24.13
N GLY A 83 -14.64 -4.48 -23.81
CA GLY A 83 -15.28 -5.80 -23.75
C GLY A 83 -15.18 -6.55 -25.08
N ASP A 84 -15.55 -5.89 -26.18
CA ASP A 84 -15.48 -6.46 -27.53
C ASP A 84 -14.03 -6.77 -27.93
N GLY A 85 -13.10 -5.85 -27.65
CA GLY A 85 -11.68 -6.04 -27.96
C GLY A 85 -11.04 -7.21 -27.21
N VAL A 86 -11.37 -7.39 -25.93
CA VAL A 86 -10.89 -8.53 -25.13
C VAL A 86 -11.52 -9.83 -25.63
N ALA A 87 -12.83 -9.84 -25.93
CA ALA A 87 -13.52 -11.04 -26.40
C ALA A 87 -13.01 -11.50 -27.78
N ASP A 88 -12.83 -10.58 -28.72
CA ASP A 88 -12.27 -10.86 -30.05
C ASP A 88 -10.82 -11.32 -29.94
N GLY A 89 -10.00 -10.59 -29.18
CA GLY A 89 -8.59 -10.91 -28.95
C GLY A 89 -8.39 -12.29 -28.36
N TYR A 90 -9.01 -12.59 -27.22
CA TYR A 90 -8.83 -13.90 -26.56
C TYR A 90 -9.55 -15.03 -27.29
N GLY A 91 -10.66 -14.75 -27.97
CA GLY A 91 -11.37 -15.75 -28.78
C GLY A 91 -10.56 -16.20 -30.00
N ARG A 92 -9.97 -15.26 -30.73
CA ARG A 92 -9.20 -15.53 -31.96
C ARG A 92 -7.73 -15.86 -31.68
N HIS A 93 -7.18 -15.29 -30.63
CA HIS A 93 -5.76 -15.36 -30.28
C HIS A 93 -5.60 -15.63 -28.77
N PRO A 94 -5.99 -16.82 -28.29
CA PRO A 94 -6.02 -17.14 -26.86
C PRO A 94 -4.64 -17.05 -26.18
N PHE A 95 -3.55 -17.22 -26.93
CA PHE A 95 -2.19 -17.03 -26.40
C PHE A 95 -1.92 -15.61 -25.87
N LEU A 96 -2.73 -14.61 -26.26
CA LEU A 96 -2.63 -13.25 -25.71
C LEU A 96 -3.01 -13.18 -24.22
N ALA A 97 -3.91 -14.06 -23.76
CA ALA A 97 -4.27 -14.17 -22.34
C ALA A 97 -3.08 -14.61 -21.47
N TYR A 98 -2.09 -15.29 -22.05
CA TYR A 98 -0.88 -15.64 -21.31
C TYR A 98 -0.10 -14.40 -20.82
N GLY A 99 -0.17 -13.29 -21.56
CA GLY A 99 0.41 -12.02 -21.12
C GLY A 99 -0.23 -11.49 -19.83
N THR A 100 -1.54 -11.65 -19.68
CA THR A 100 -2.26 -11.25 -18.46
C THR A 100 -2.05 -12.23 -17.31
N ASP A 101 -1.84 -13.52 -17.60
CA ASP A 101 -1.45 -14.51 -16.58
C ASP A 101 -0.11 -14.13 -15.91
N TRP A 102 0.87 -13.67 -16.70
CA TRP A 102 2.14 -13.17 -16.16
C TRP A 102 1.97 -11.91 -15.31
N LEU A 103 1.07 -11.01 -15.71
CA LEU A 103 0.75 -9.82 -14.91
C LEU A 103 0.11 -10.20 -13.58
N ALA A 104 -0.84 -11.16 -13.58
CA ALA A 104 -1.43 -11.70 -12.36
C ALA A 104 -0.37 -12.33 -11.46
N PHE A 105 0.50 -13.16 -12.04
CA PHE A 105 1.59 -13.81 -11.32
C PHE A 105 2.56 -12.80 -10.69
N ALA A 106 2.91 -11.72 -11.39
CA ALA A 106 3.77 -10.67 -10.84
C ALA A 106 3.18 -10.06 -9.56
N HIS A 107 1.87 -9.79 -9.52
CA HIS A 107 1.21 -9.29 -8.30
C HIS A 107 1.30 -10.27 -7.13
N LEU A 108 1.13 -11.58 -7.40
CA LEU A 108 1.27 -12.61 -6.38
C LEU A 108 2.71 -12.71 -5.84
N VAL A 109 3.71 -12.61 -6.73
CA VAL A 109 5.13 -12.59 -6.32
C VAL A 109 5.43 -11.35 -5.47
N ILE A 110 4.92 -10.18 -5.87
CA ILE A 110 5.07 -8.94 -5.09
C ILE A 110 4.38 -9.08 -3.72
N ALA A 111 3.19 -9.66 -3.66
CA ALA A 111 2.50 -9.94 -2.41
C ALA A 111 3.33 -10.83 -1.47
N VAL A 112 4.00 -11.86 -2.00
CA VAL A 112 4.91 -12.72 -1.23
C VAL A 112 6.12 -11.95 -0.68
N ALA A 113 6.63 -10.95 -1.39
CA ALA A 113 7.76 -10.13 -0.91
C ALA A 113 7.45 -9.41 0.42
N PHE A 114 6.17 -9.14 0.71
CA PHE A 114 5.75 -8.55 1.99
C PHE A 114 5.79 -9.52 3.18
N TRP A 115 6.09 -10.81 2.97
CA TRP A 115 6.30 -11.76 4.05
C TRP A 115 7.43 -11.32 5.01
N GLY A 116 8.49 -10.71 4.47
CA GLY A 116 9.58 -10.13 5.27
C GLY A 116 9.08 -9.07 6.25
N PRO A 117 8.44 -7.98 5.77
CA PRO A 117 7.81 -6.97 6.62
C PRO A 117 6.77 -7.50 7.61
N LEU A 118 5.99 -8.53 7.27
CA LEU A 118 5.03 -9.15 8.20
C LEU A 118 5.74 -9.81 9.39
N ARG A 119 6.88 -10.47 9.15
CA ARG A 119 7.69 -11.11 10.18
C ARG A 119 8.43 -10.07 11.02
N ASP A 120 9.23 -9.23 10.36
CA ASP A 120 10.03 -8.18 10.99
C ASP A 120 10.02 -6.88 10.16
N PRO A 121 9.16 -5.92 10.50
CA PRO A 121 8.95 -4.73 9.69
C PRO A 121 10.10 -3.72 9.78
N VAL A 122 10.87 -3.71 10.87
CA VAL A 122 12.01 -2.80 11.06
C VAL A 122 13.16 -3.20 10.14
N ARG A 123 13.58 -4.47 10.20
CA ARG A 123 14.66 -4.99 9.36
C ARG A 123 14.33 -4.93 7.86
N ASN A 124 13.05 -5.00 7.50
CA ASN A 124 12.58 -5.03 6.11
C ASN A 124 11.91 -3.73 5.67
N VAL A 125 12.21 -2.59 6.31
CA VAL A 125 11.60 -1.28 5.96
C VAL A 125 11.82 -0.88 4.50
N TRP A 126 12.88 -1.37 3.87
CA TRP A 126 13.16 -1.11 2.45
C TRP A 126 12.06 -1.64 1.54
N VAL A 127 11.44 -2.80 1.82
CA VAL A 127 10.33 -3.33 1.01
C VAL A 127 9.14 -2.36 1.00
N ILE A 128 8.89 -1.70 2.13
CA ILE A 128 7.83 -0.68 2.23
C ILE A 128 8.18 0.55 1.37
N ARG A 129 9.44 1.00 1.42
CA ARG A 129 9.91 2.13 0.60
C ARG A 129 9.85 1.81 -0.90
N TRP A 130 10.31 0.63 -1.28
CA TRP A 130 10.24 0.14 -2.65
C TRP A 130 8.78 0.09 -3.14
N ALA A 131 7.86 -0.41 -2.32
CA ALA A 131 6.44 -0.43 -2.67
C ALA A 131 5.85 0.99 -2.82
N MET A 132 6.26 1.95 -1.97
CA MET A 132 5.85 3.35 -2.15
C MET A 132 6.38 3.95 -3.46
N ILE A 133 7.61 3.62 -3.86
CA ILE A 133 8.17 4.01 -5.17
C ILE A 133 7.36 3.38 -6.30
N ALA A 134 7.01 2.10 -6.19
CA ALA A 134 6.18 1.40 -7.17
C ALA A 134 4.80 2.07 -7.31
N CYS A 135 4.14 2.43 -6.20
CA CYS A 135 2.90 3.20 -6.21
C CYS A 135 3.05 4.55 -6.93
N GLY A 136 4.15 5.26 -6.70
CA GLY A 136 4.47 6.50 -7.41
C GLY A 136 4.70 6.27 -8.92
N GLY A 137 5.30 5.14 -9.30
CA GLY A 137 5.56 4.75 -10.68
C GLY A 137 4.31 4.44 -11.51
N VAL A 138 3.18 4.12 -10.88
CA VAL A 138 1.88 3.93 -11.57
C VAL A 138 1.45 5.21 -12.30
N ILE A 139 1.71 6.38 -11.72
CA ILE A 139 1.31 7.68 -12.26
C ILE A 139 1.95 7.97 -13.63
N PRO A 140 3.30 8.00 -13.76
CA PRO A 140 3.92 8.22 -15.06
C PRO A 140 3.61 7.09 -16.04
N LEU A 141 3.48 5.84 -15.58
CA LEU A 141 3.09 4.72 -16.44
C LEU A 141 1.73 4.97 -17.10
N ALA A 142 0.71 5.35 -16.33
CA ALA A 142 -0.63 5.63 -16.84
C ALA A 142 -0.64 6.83 -17.79
N LEU A 143 0.03 7.92 -17.42
CA LEU A 143 0.05 9.17 -18.20
C LEU A 143 0.87 9.06 -19.50
N ILE A 144 1.83 8.14 -19.59
CA ILE A 144 2.64 7.94 -20.80
C ILE A 144 2.09 6.79 -21.65
N CYS A 145 1.92 5.61 -21.06
CA CYS A 145 1.47 4.43 -21.81
C CYS A 145 -0.03 4.45 -22.12
N GLY A 146 -0.84 5.17 -21.32
CA GLY A 146 -2.27 5.33 -21.57
C GLY A 146 -2.55 6.00 -22.92
N PRO A 147 -2.05 7.23 -23.17
CA PRO A 147 -2.22 7.91 -24.45
C PRO A 147 -1.61 7.14 -25.63
N LEU A 148 -0.44 6.52 -25.46
CA LEU A 148 0.21 5.69 -26.50
C LEU A 148 -0.66 4.50 -26.95
N ARG A 149 -1.56 4.02 -26.09
CA ARG A 149 -2.47 2.90 -26.35
C ARG A 149 -3.92 3.34 -26.59
N GLY A 150 -4.17 4.65 -26.68
CA GLY A 150 -5.51 5.21 -26.89
C GLY A 150 -6.47 5.04 -25.70
N ILE A 151 -5.95 4.92 -24.47
CA ILE A 151 -6.77 4.85 -23.26
C ILE A 151 -7.26 6.26 -22.92
N PRO A 152 -8.57 6.49 -22.69
CA PRO A 152 -9.11 7.80 -22.38
C PRO A 152 -8.66 8.29 -21.00
N LEU A 153 -8.55 9.61 -20.85
CA LEU A 153 -8.00 10.24 -19.64
C LEU A 153 -8.77 9.86 -18.37
N PHE A 154 -10.10 9.75 -18.45
CA PHE A 154 -10.91 9.37 -17.28
C PHE A 154 -10.58 7.96 -16.78
N TRP A 155 -10.22 7.04 -17.68
CA TRP A 155 -9.82 5.69 -17.29
C TRP A 155 -8.39 5.67 -16.75
N GLN A 156 -7.50 6.52 -17.28
CA GLN A 156 -6.17 6.70 -16.69
C GLN A 156 -6.24 7.18 -15.23
N PHE A 157 -7.25 7.99 -14.85
CA PHE A 157 -7.48 8.33 -13.43
C PHE A 157 -7.84 7.11 -12.58
N VAL A 158 -8.58 6.15 -13.13
CA VAL A 158 -8.84 4.87 -12.47
C VAL A 158 -7.52 4.11 -12.26
N ASP A 159 -6.67 4.04 -13.28
CA ASP A 159 -5.36 3.36 -13.18
C ASP A 159 -4.45 4.02 -12.13
N MET A 160 -4.38 5.36 -12.12
CA MET A 160 -3.58 6.11 -11.15
C MET A 160 -4.09 5.95 -9.71
N SER A 161 -5.40 5.71 -9.54
CA SER A 161 -6.01 5.55 -8.22
C SER A 161 -5.39 4.37 -7.45
N PHE A 162 -4.96 3.29 -8.13
CA PHE A 162 -4.27 2.17 -7.48
C PHE A 162 -2.97 2.60 -6.80
N GLY A 163 -2.19 3.48 -7.44
CA GLY A 163 -0.98 4.05 -6.84
C GLY A 163 -1.31 4.97 -5.66
N VAL A 164 -2.28 5.87 -5.83
CA VAL A 164 -2.69 6.86 -4.83
C VAL A 164 -3.28 6.19 -3.58
N PHE A 165 -4.18 5.23 -3.73
CA PHE A 165 -4.77 4.52 -2.59
C PHE A 165 -3.82 3.46 -2.02
N GLY A 166 -2.98 2.85 -2.86
CA GLY A 166 -1.98 1.88 -2.42
C GLY A 166 -0.90 2.49 -1.54
N VAL A 167 -0.50 3.74 -1.76
CA VAL A 167 0.56 4.40 -0.96
C VAL A 167 0.08 4.77 0.45
N VAL A 168 -1.22 4.98 0.67
CA VAL A 168 -1.79 5.35 1.98
C VAL A 168 -1.45 4.35 3.09
N PRO A 169 -1.78 3.04 3.00
CA PRO A 169 -1.43 2.07 4.02
C PRO A 169 0.08 1.95 4.21
N LEU A 170 0.87 2.09 3.15
CA LEU A 170 2.34 2.02 3.20
C LEU A 170 2.95 3.20 3.96
N LEU A 171 2.44 4.42 3.77
CA LEU A 171 2.86 5.60 4.53
C LEU A 171 2.54 5.47 6.02
N ILE A 172 1.35 4.95 6.34
CA ILE A 172 0.95 4.68 7.73
C ILE A 172 1.92 3.66 8.35
N VAL A 173 2.17 2.54 7.67
CA VAL A 173 3.10 1.51 8.12
C VAL A 173 4.51 2.07 8.26
N HIS A 174 4.99 2.86 7.29
CA HIS A 174 6.32 3.44 7.34
C HIS A 174 6.52 4.34 8.57
N ARG A 175 5.53 5.21 8.87
CA ARG A 175 5.55 6.05 10.07
C ARG A 175 5.60 5.23 11.35
N LEU A 176 4.81 4.15 11.44
CA LEU A 176 4.80 3.27 12.60
C LEU A 176 6.13 2.50 12.76
N ILE A 177 6.75 2.08 11.66
CA ILE A 177 8.07 1.42 11.68
C ILE A 177 9.14 2.37 12.20
N ARG A 178 9.16 3.63 11.74
CA ARG A 178 10.10 4.64 12.23
C ARG A 178 9.95 4.91 13.73
N ALA A 179 8.73 4.88 14.24
CA ALA A 179 8.48 4.99 15.68
C ALA A 179 9.04 3.79 16.46
N LEU A 180 8.88 2.57 15.93
CA LEU A 180 9.45 1.36 16.53
C LEU A 180 10.99 1.36 16.50
N GLU A 181 11.60 1.78 15.39
CA GLU A 181 13.05 1.92 15.26
C GLU A 181 13.62 2.86 16.33
N TRP A 182 12.95 4.00 16.55
CA TRP A 182 13.36 4.97 17.56
C TRP A 182 13.28 4.40 18.98
N ASP A 183 12.17 3.74 19.33
CA ASP A 183 12.00 3.11 20.65
C ASP A 183 13.06 2.03 20.91
N GLN A 184 13.39 1.22 19.90
CA GLN A 184 14.46 0.22 20.01
C GLN A 184 15.83 0.87 20.24
N ALA A 185 16.15 1.95 19.51
CA ALA A 185 17.41 2.69 19.68
C ALA A 185 17.55 3.29 21.09
N VAL A 186 16.48 3.91 21.61
CA VAL A 186 16.46 4.51 22.96
C VAL A 186 16.66 3.44 24.04
N ARG A 187 15.96 2.30 23.96
CA ARG A 187 16.15 1.19 24.91
C ARG A 187 17.56 0.64 24.90
N THR A 188 18.11 0.45 23.71
CA THR A 188 19.47 -0.05 23.53
C THR A 188 20.47 0.88 24.22
N HIS A 189 20.33 2.20 24.03
CA HIS A 189 21.17 3.19 24.71
C HIS A 189 21.02 3.17 26.23
N HIS A 190 19.80 3.05 26.76
CA HIS A 190 19.57 2.94 28.21
C HIS A 190 20.16 1.67 28.82
N ASP A 191 20.07 0.54 28.13
CA ASP A 191 20.65 -0.71 28.61
C ASP A 191 22.19 -0.62 28.64
N PHE A 192 22.81 -0.03 27.61
CA PHE A 192 24.26 0.26 27.63
C PHE A 192 24.66 1.14 28.82
N ALA A 193 23.90 2.20 29.10
CA ALA A 193 24.17 3.11 30.22
C ALA A 193 24.01 2.46 31.61
N ARG A 194 23.25 1.37 31.74
CA ARG A 194 23.17 0.60 33.00
C ARG A 194 24.32 -0.40 33.17
N VAL A 195 24.83 -0.95 32.07
CA VAL A 195 25.86 -2.00 32.09
C VAL A 195 27.25 -1.41 32.30
N VAL A 196 27.49 -0.16 31.89
CA VAL A 196 28.76 0.54 32.10
C VAL A 196 28.62 1.49 33.30
N PRO A 197 29.25 1.21 34.46
CA PRO A 197 29.28 2.16 35.57
C PRO A 197 30.06 3.41 35.15
N SER A 198 29.53 4.59 35.45
CA SER A 198 30.27 5.85 35.30
C SER A 198 31.58 5.80 36.10
N PRO A 199 32.69 6.32 35.55
CA PRO A 199 33.98 6.39 36.27
C PRO A 199 33.92 7.27 37.51
#